data_AF-A0A1E7F0I2-F1
#
_entry.id   AF-A0A1E7F0I2-F1
#
_cell.length_a   1.000
_cell.length_b   1.000
_cell.length_c   1.000
_cell.angle_alpha   90.00
_cell.angle_beta   90.00
_cell.angle_gamma   90.00
#
_symmetry.space_group_name_H-M   'P 1'
#
loop_
_entity.id
_entity.type
_entity.pdbx_description
1 polymer ?
#
loop_
_entity_poly.entity_id
_entity_poly.type
_entity_poly.pdbx_seq_one_letter_code
_entity_poly.pdbx_strand_id
1 'polypeptide(L)'
;NWEKAFQRLVAYKEIHKHTMVPHYYKEDPPLGTWVCRQRGKYRNDDMPSNRLDLLNSIDFAWKGVQRNNNEKWDDMFQRLVAYKEIHKHTMVPQHYDEDSKLGSWVYKQRYHYRNDDMPSNRLDLLNSIDFEWARARAKGGKWMKMFQKLVEYEKAHKHTLVPNQYDEDPSLGLWVSNQRQLFKKNELSEERLDQLHSIGFVW
;
A
#
# COMPACT_ATOMS: atom_id res chain seq x y z
N ASN A 1 -11.78 5.86 -27.82
CA ASN A 1 -12.21 4.48 -28.15
C ASN A 1 -11.87 3.59 -26.95
N TRP A 2 -12.84 2.83 -26.43
CA TRP A 2 -12.72 2.08 -25.17
C TRP A 2 -11.73 0.91 -25.29
N GLU A 3 -11.78 0.14 -26.38
CA GLU A 3 -10.89 -1.00 -26.62
C GLU A 3 -9.42 -0.57 -26.68
N LYS A 4 -9.14 0.55 -27.35
CA LYS A 4 -7.77 1.11 -27.39
C LYS A 4 -7.26 1.48 -26.00
N ALA A 5 -8.11 2.02 -25.14
CA ALA A 5 -7.72 2.35 -23.77
C ALA A 5 -7.54 1.09 -22.90
N PHE A 6 -8.36 0.07 -23.11
CA PHE A 6 -8.21 -1.23 -22.47
C PHE A 6 -6.89 -1.91 -22.85
N GLN A 7 -6.51 -1.91 -24.14
CA GLN A 7 -5.22 -2.45 -24.59
C GLN A 7 -4.02 -1.69 -23.97
N ARG A 8 -4.14 -0.37 -23.77
CA ARG A 8 -3.11 0.43 -23.08
C ARG A 8 -3.00 0.07 -21.61
N LEU A 9 -4.12 -0.26 -20.95
CA LEU A 9 -4.12 -0.78 -19.58
C LEU A 9 -3.48 -2.18 -19.49
N VAL A 10 -3.72 -3.05 -20.48
CA VAL A 10 -3.05 -4.36 -20.55
C VAL A 10 -1.54 -4.18 -20.69
N ALA A 11 -1.09 -3.32 -21.60
CA ALA A 11 0.34 -3.00 -21.73
C ALA A 11 0.93 -2.42 -20.44
N TYR A 12 0.19 -1.57 -19.74
CA TYR A 12 0.59 -1.07 -18.42
C TYR A 12 0.72 -2.21 -17.39
N LYS A 13 -0.24 -3.14 -17.32
CA LYS A 13 -0.17 -4.32 -16.43
C LYS A 13 1.04 -5.18 -16.77
N GLU A 14 1.38 -5.37 -18.04
CA GLU A 14 2.55 -6.16 -18.41
C GLU A 14 3.87 -5.56 -17.91
N ILE A 15 3.99 -4.24 -17.89
CA ILE A 15 5.19 -3.53 -17.43
C ILE A 15 5.22 -3.44 -15.90
N HIS A 16 4.11 -3.02 -15.29
CA HIS A 16 4.05 -2.70 -13.86
C HIS A 16 3.52 -3.84 -12.98
N LYS A 17 3.11 -4.96 -13.59
CA LYS A 17 2.51 -6.14 -12.94
C LYS A 17 1.26 -5.85 -12.11
N HIS A 18 0.64 -4.69 -12.31
CA HIS A 18 -0.61 -4.28 -11.66
C HIS A 18 -1.42 -3.34 -12.55
N THR A 19 -2.71 -3.18 -12.25
CA THR A 19 -3.63 -2.29 -12.99
C THR A 19 -3.82 -0.91 -12.34
N MET A 20 -3.01 -0.58 -11.34
CA MET A 20 -3.05 0.70 -10.63
C MET A 20 -2.37 1.80 -11.45
N VAL A 21 -3.09 2.37 -12.42
CA VAL A 21 -2.62 3.52 -13.20
C VAL A 21 -2.90 4.82 -12.41
N PRO A 22 -1.88 5.69 -12.21
CA PRO A 22 -2.07 7.03 -11.65
C PRO A 22 -2.98 7.89 -12.52
N HIS A 23 -3.76 8.80 -11.93
CA HIS A 23 -4.59 9.74 -12.70
C HIS A 23 -3.72 10.57 -13.68
N TYR A 24 -2.55 11.01 -13.20
CA TYR A 24 -1.57 11.80 -13.96
C TYR A 24 -0.37 10.95 -14.41
N TYR A 25 -0.65 9.82 -15.05
CA TYR A 25 0.37 8.98 -15.66
C TYR A 25 1.07 9.75 -16.80
N LYS A 26 2.37 10.06 -16.66
CA LYS A 26 3.06 11.03 -17.55
C LYS A 26 3.31 10.45 -18.94
N GLU A 27 3.57 9.16 -18.99
CA GLU A 27 3.84 8.37 -20.19
C GLU A 27 2.57 8.19 -21.02
N ASP A 28 1.41 8.19 -20.37
CA ASP A 28 0.10 8.14 -21.02
C ASP A 28 -1.01 8.81 -20.19
N PRO A 29 -1.10 10.16 -20.23
CA PRO A 29 -2.09 10.91 -19.47
C PRO A 29 -3.55 10.55 -19.78
N PRO A 30 -3.93 10.27 -21.05
CA PRO A 30 -5.27 9.79 -21.37
C PRO A 30 -5.65 8.47 -20.67
N LEU A 31 -4.70 7.56 -20.45
CA LEU A 31 -4.97 6.28 -19.77
C LEU A 31 -5.32 6.48 -18.29
N GLY A 32 -4.56 7.33 -17.58
CA GLY A 32 -4.85 7.65 -16.17
C GLY A 32 -6.25 8.23 -15.97
N THR A 33 -6.62 9.19 -16.82
CA THR A 33 -7.98 9.76 -16.84
C THR A 33 -9.04 8.70 -17.13
N TRP A 34 -8.77 7.79 -18.07
CA TRP A 34 -9.71 6.73 -18.45
C TRP A 34 -9.94 5.72 -17.33
N VAL A 35 -8.88 5.28 -16.63
CA VAL A 35 -8.95 4.37 -15.48
C VAL A 35 -9.78 4.97 -14.35
N CYS A 36 -9.56 6.25 -14.02
CA CYS A 36 -10.37 6.96 -13.02
C CYS A 36 -11.85 7.00 -13.38
N ARG A 37 -12.18 7.18 -14.67
CA ARG A 37 -13.57 7.14 -15.15
C ARG A 37 -14.18 5.75 -15.01
N GLN A 38 -13.43 4.67 -15.24
CA GLN A 38 -13.95 3.30 -15.09
C GLN A 38 -14.30 3.01 -13.63
N ARG A 39 -13.40 3.35 -12.69
CA ARG A 39 -13.67 3.22 -11.24
C ARG A 39 -14.87 4.07 -10.80
N GLY A 40 -15.03 5.26 -11.39
CA GLY A 40 -16.20 6.11 -11.17
C GLY A 40 -17.51 5.47 -11.61
N LYS A 41 -17.55 4.87 -12.81
CA LYS A 41 -18.73 4.16 -13.32
C LYS A 41 -19.08 2.92 -12.48
N TYR A 42 -18.08 2.15 -12.05
CA TYR A 42 -18.29 0.99 -11.19
C TYR A 42 -18.89 1.36 -9.83
N ARG A 43 -18.39 2.44 -9.20
CA ARG A 43 -18.94 2.93 -7.93
C ARG A 43 -20.38 3.44 -8.02
N ASN A 44 -20.78 3.91 -9.19
CA ASN A 44 -22.12 4.44 -9.43
C ASN A 44 -23.08 3.39 -10.03
N ASP A 45 -22.68 2.11 -10.04
CA ASP A 45 -23.44 1.01 -10.67
C ASP A 45 -23.83 1.26 -12.14
N ASP A 46 -23.02 2.06 -12.86
CA ASP A 46 -23.22 2.49 -14.25
C ASP A 46 -22.16 1.86 -15.20
N MET A 47 -21.64 0.70 -14.82
CA MET A 47 -20.69 -0.08 -15.62
C MET A 47 -21.44 -1.13 -16.45
N PRO A 48 -21.33 -1.10 -17.80
CA PRO A 48 -21.83 -2.17 -18.64
C PRO A 48 -21.18 -3.52 -18.29
N SER A 49 -21.98 -4.60 -18.22
CA SER A 49 -21.52 -5.94 -17.84
C SER A 49 -20.34 -6.43 -18.67
N ASN A 50 -20.40 -6.27 -19.99
CA ASN A 50 -19.31 -6.65 -20.89
C ASN A 50 -17.98 -5.95 -20.58
N ARG A 51 -18.01 -4.70 -20.08
CA ARG A 51 -16.80 -3.95 -19.70
C ARG A 51 -16.29 -4.35 -18.32
N LEU A 52 -17.20 -4.69 -17.41
CA LEU A 52 -16.87 -5.22 -16.09
C LEU A 52 -16.14 -6.56 -16.23
N ASP A 53 -16.66 -7.47 -17.06
CA ASP A 53 -16.05 -8.79 -17.32
C ASP A 53 -14.64 -8.67 -17.91
N LEU A 54 -14.46 -7.77 -18.88
CA LEU A 54 -13.15 -7.50 -19.49
C LEU A 54 -12.13 -6.90 -18.50
N LEU A 55 -12.58 -6.05 -17.57
CA LEU A 55 -11.69 -5.49 -16.55
C LEU A 55 -11.38 -6.53 -15.46
N ASN A 56 -12.34 -7.36 -15.09
CA ASN A 56 -12.13 -8.46 -14.16
C ASN A 56 -11.16 -9.52 -14.72
N SER A 57 -11.19 -9.80 -16.02
CA SER A 57 -10.29 -10.79 -16.65
C SER A 57 -8.81 -10.41 -16.57
N ILE A 58 -8.49 -9.15 -16.27
CA ILE A 58 -7.13 -8.66 -16.06
C ILE A 58 -6.87 -8.29 -14.60
N ASP A 59 -7.65 -8.79 -13.65
CA ASP A 59 -7.54 -8.47 -12.22
C ASP A 59 -7.54 -6.95 -11.98
N PHE A 60 -8.48 -6.24 -12.60
CA PHE A 60 -8.55 -4.79 -12.48
C PHE A 60 -8.88 -4.36 -11.04
N ALA A 61 -8.00 -3.56 -10.45
CA ALA A 61 -8.15 -3.07 -9.09
C ALA A 61 -9.25 -1.99 -9.02
N TRP A 62 -10.45 -2.42 -8.63
CA TRP A 62 -11.64 -1.57 -8.44
C TRP A 62 -11.59 -0.73 -7.17
N LYS A 63 -11.20 -1.35 -6.05
CA LYS A 63 -11.08 -0.68 -4.75
C LYS A 63 -9.73 0.04 -4.65
N GLY A 64 -9.63 1.14 -5.40
CA GLY A 64 -8.50 2.04 -5.36
C GLY A 64 -8.99 3.47 -5.56
N VAL A 65 -8.81 4.30 -4.53
CA VAL A 65 -9.07 5.74 -4.48
C VAL A 65 -10.51 6.14 -4.15
N GLN A 66 -10.78 6.29 -2.85
CA GLN A 66 -11.86 7.16 -2.38
C GLN A 66 -11.59 8.61 -2.85
N ARG A 67 -12.63 9.27 -3.37
CA ARG A 67 -12.61 10.70 -3.72
C ARG A 67 -12.59 11.52 -2.43
N ASN A 68 -11.39 11.80 -1.93
CA ASN A 68 -10.96 13.02 -1.23
C ASN A 68 -9.65 12.70 -0.49
N ASN A 69 -8.62 13.52 -0.66
CA ASN A 69 -7.23 13.42 -0.16
C ASN A 69 -6.19 12.55 -0.90
N ASN A 70 -6.58 11.65 -1.81
CA ASN A 70 -5.59 10.78 -2.48
C ASN A 70 -4.72 11.47 -3.54
N GLU A 71 -5.24 12.46 -4.28
CA GLU A 71 -4.44 13.25 -5.24
C GLU A 71 -3.24 13.92 -4.55
N LYS A 72 -3.47 14.48 -3.34
CA LYS A 72 -2.39 15.05 -2.53
C LYS A 72 -1.45 13.98 -1.97
N TRP A 73 -1.94 12.78 -1.69
CA TRP A 73 -1.10 11.71 -1.11
C TRP A 73 -0.17 11.10 -2.15
N ASP A 74 -0.70 10.78 -3.34
CA ASP A 74 0.07 10.21 -4.44
C ASP A 74 1.16 11.19 -4.92
N ASP A 75 0.84 12.49 -5.03
CA ASP A 75 1.83 13.52 -5.36
C ASP A 75 2.95 13.61 -4.31
N MET A 76 2.61 13.57 -3.02
CA MET A 76 3.62 13.57 -1.96
C MET A 76 4.45 12.28 -1.94
N PHE A 77 3.83 11.14 -2.24
CA PHE A 77 4.55 9.87 -2.37
C PHE A 77 5.56 9.93 -3.52
N GLN A 78 5.21 10.48 -4.67
CA GLN A 78 6.16 10.67 -5.79
C GLN A 78 7.30 11.64 -5.41
N ARG A 79 7.02 12.68 -4.63
CA ARG A 79 8.06 13.58 -4.10
C ARG A 79 9.00 12.86 -3.14
N LEU A 80 8.49 11.94 -2.32
CA LEU A 80 9.30 11.08 -1.46
C LEU A 80 10.16 10.10 -2.28
N VAL A 81 9.63 9.54 -3.37
CA VAL A 81 10.42 8.69 -4.30
C VAL A 81 11.56 9.50 -4.90
N ALA A 82 11.29 10.70 -5.42
CA ALA A 82 12.32 11.60 -5.94
C ALA A 82 13.37 11.96 -4.87
N TYR A 83 12.94 12.20 -3.64
CA TYR A 83 13.84 12.43 -2.51
C TYR A 83 14.74 11.20 -2.27
N LYS A 84 14.18 9.98 -2.25
CA LYS A 84 14.96 8.74 -2.08
C LYS A 84 15.98 8.57 -3.19
N GLU A 85 15.63 8.88 -4.43
CA GLU A 85 16.57 8.77 -5.55
C GLU A 85 17.80 9.68 -5.40
N ILE A 86 17.61 10.88 -4.84
CA ILE A 86 18.68 11.85 -4.62
C ILE A 86 19.49 11.51 -3.36
N HIS A 87 18.81 11.26 -2.24
CA HIS A 87 19.43 11.13 -0.92
C HIS A 87 19.78 9.67 -0.54
N LYS A 88 19.32 8.69 -1.32
CA LYS A 88 19.47 7.24 -1.10
C LYS A 88 18.85 6.73 0.20
N HIS A 89 18.01 7.54 0.85
CA HIS A 89 17.28 7.22 2.08
C HIS A 89 15.92 7.95 2.08
N THR A 90 15.01 7.57 2.96
CA THR A 90 13.68 8.19 3.10
C THR A 90 13.55 9.06 4.37
N MET A 91 14.68 9.31 5.03
CA MET A 91 14.79 10.16 6.22
C MET A 91 14.66 11.66 5.94
N VAL A 92 13.48 12.09 5.47
CA VAL A 92 13.16 13.52 5.28
C VAL A 92 13.03 14.23 6.65
N PRO A 93 13.72 15.37 6.87
CA PRO A 93 13.51 16.23 8.03
C PRO A 93 12.08 16.77 8.12
N GLN A 94 11.56 16.98 9.32
CA GLN A 94 10.22 17.58 9.48
C GLN A 94 10.19 19.02 8.94
N HIS A 95 11.24 19.79 9.20
CA HIS A 95 11.50 21.11 8.65
C HIS A 95 12.52 20.97 7.52
N TYR A 96 12.04 20.54 6.36
CA TYR A 96 12.85 20.44 5.15
C TYR A 96 12.66 21.71 4.32
N ASP A 97 13.70 22.52 4.17
CA ASP A 97 13.57 23.88 3.64
C ASP A 97 13.25 23.90 2.14
N GLU A 98 13.83 22.96 1.40
CA GLU A 98 13.61 22.76 -0.03
C GLU A 98 12.18 22.31 -0.33
N ASP A 99 11.54 21.63 0.64
CA ASP A 99 10.17 21.15 0.50
C ASP A 99 9.49 20.88 1.85
N SER A 100 9.06 21.97 2.48
CA SER A 100 8.42 21.93 3.80
C SER A 100 7.13 21.11 3.84
N LYS A 101 6.43 21.01 2.70
CA LYS A 101 5.22 20.18 2.56
C LYS A 101 5.55 18.70 2.65
N LEU A 102 6.64 18.25 2.01
CA LEU A 102 7.09 16.86 2.08
C LEU A 102 7.54 16.50 3.50
N GLY A 103 8.31 17.37 4.17
CA GLY A 103 8.72 17.16 5.56
C GLY A 103 7.53 16.97 6.50
N SER A 104 6.51 17.84 6.39
CA SER A 104 5.28 17.72 7.15
C SER A 104 4.48 16.44 6.82
N TRP A 105 4.41 16.07 5.54
CA TRP A 105 3.69 14.89 5.10
C TRP A 105 4.35 13.59 5.58
N VAL A 106 5.68 13.48 5.50
CA VAL A 106 6.47 12.35 6.02
C VAL A 106 6.29 12.23 7.53
N TYR A 107 6.31 13.36 8.26
CA TYR A 107 6.01 13.38 9.68
C TYR A 107 4.62 12.80 9.99
N LYS A 108 3.58 13.20 9.22
CA LYS A 108 2.23 12.67 9.39
C LYS A 108 2.15 11.16 9.13
N GLN A 109 2.87 10.63 8.13
CA GLN A 109 2.89 9.19 7.90
C GLN A 109 3.50 8.46 9.10
N ARG A 110 4.66 8.94 9.61
CA ARG A 110 5.28 8.38 10.82
C ARG A 110 4.39 8.52 12.05
N TYR A 111 3.62 9.59 12.17
CA TYR A 111 2.63 9.78 13.23
C TYR A 111 1.54 8.71 13.17
N HIS A 112 0.92 8.51 12.00
CA HIS A 112 -0.14 7.51 11.84
C HIS A 112 0.36 6.08 12.08
N TYR A 113 1.56 5.76 11.57
CA TYR A 113 2.20 4.47 11.83
C TYR A 113 2.39 4.20 13.33
N ARG A 114 2.80 5.20 14.12
CA ARG A 114 2.97 5.06 15.58
C ARG A 114 1.66 4.91 16.34
N ASN A 115 0.54 5.36 15.78
CA ASN A 115 -0.76 5.26 16.43
C ASN A 115 -1.55 4.03 15.98
N ASP A 116 -0.94 3.15 15.19
CA ASP A 116 -1.57 1.95 14.62
C ASP A 116 -2.82 2.27 13.76
N ASP A 117 -2.93 3.50 13.20
CA ASP A 117 -4.07 3.97 12.38
C ASP A 117 -3.70 4.21 10.90
N MET A 118 -2.56 3.66 10.45
CA MET A 118 -2.12 3.75 9.06
C MET A 118 -2.98 2.86 8.14
N PRO A 119 -3.59 3.42 7.07
CA PRO A 119 -4.27 2.62 6.05
C PRO A 119 -3.34 1.62 5.37
N SER A 120 -3.79 0.38 5.18
CA SER A 120 -3.03 -0.72 4.54
C SER A 120 -2.41 -0.30 3.21
N ASN A 121 -3.21 0.28 2.32
CA ASN A 121 -2.76 0.71 1.00
C ASN A 121 -1.61 1.74 1.02
N ARG A 122 -1.55 2.59 2.06
CA ARG A 122 -0.46 3.58 2.22
C ARG A 122 0.79 2.95 2.81
N LEU A 123 0.59 2.01 3.74
CA LEU A 123 1.67 1.22 4.33
C LEU A 123 2.38 0.39 3.25
N ASP A 124 1.63 -0.28 2.38
CA ASP A 124 2.17 -1.08 1.29
C ASP A 124 3.01 -0.24 0.32
N LEU A 125 2.47 0.92 -0.09
CA LEU A 125 3.18 1.84 -0.98
C LEU A 125 4.48 2.34 -0.35
N LEU A 126 4.46 2.73 0.92
CA LEU A 126 5.67 3.16 1.63
C LEU A 126 6.67 2.01 1.81
N ASN A 127 6.20 0.79 2.10
CA ASN A 127 7.06 -0.38 2.23
C ASN A 127 7.68 -0.82 0.89
N SER A 128 7.00 -0.58 -0.24
CA SER A 128 7.53 -0.88 -1.57
C SER A 128 8.76 -0.06 -1.94
N ILE A 129 8.97 1.08 -1.27
CA ILE A 129 10.14 1.93 -1.43
C ILE A 129 11.07 1.84 -0.21
N ASP A 130 10.98 0.77 0.59
CA ASP A 130 11.77 0.57 1.80
C ASP A 130 11.77 1.79 2.73
N PHE A 131 10.58 2.36 2.95
CA PHE A 131 10.45 3.55 3.78
C PHE A 131 10.90 3.33 5.23
N GLU A 132 11.70 4.27 5.73
CA GLU A 132 12.29 4.23 7.06
C GLU A 132 11.32 4.84 8.09
N TRP A 133 10.56 3.95 8.70
CA TRP A 133 9.77 4.20 9.89
C TRP A 133 10.74 4.41 11.07
N ALA A 134 11.21 5.65 11.26
CA ALA A 134 12.25 6.05 12.23
C ALA A 134 12.33 5.22 13.54
N ARG A 135 13.55 4.91 13.98
CA ARG A 135 13.89 4.01 15.11
C ARG A 135 12.96 4.11 16.32
N ALA A 136 11.98 3.20 16.38
CA ALA A 136 11.44 2.47 17.54
C ALA A 136 11.60 3.03 18.98
N ARG A 137 11.43 4.34 19.22
CA ARG A 137 11.37 4.92 20.58
C ARG A 137 10.02 5.49 20.98
N ALA A 138 9.00 5.38 20.14
CA ALA A 138 7.66 5.81 20.50
C ALA A 138 6.90 4.70 21.23
N LYS A 139 6.25 5.06 22.36
CA LYS A 139 5.44 4.18 23.22
C LYS A 139 4.11 3.72 22.59
N GLY A 140 3.89 3.96 21.30
CA GLY A 140 2.74 3.49 20.50
C GLY A 140 3.25 2.79 19.24
N GLY A 141 2.50 1.82 18.72
CA GLY A 141 2.89 1.07 17.51
C GLY A 141 3.23 -0.40 17.77
N LYS A 142 2.64 -1.05 18.79
CA LYS A 142 2.93 -2.47 19.07
C LYS A 142 2.52 -3.35 17.89
N TRP A 143 1.35 -3.09 17.33
CA TRP A 143 0.87 -3.82 16.17
C TRP A 143 1.80 -3.58 14.99
N MET A 144 2.04 -2.32 14.65
CA MET A 144 2.80 -1.98 13.46
C MET A 144 4.26 -2.43 13.53
N LYS A 145 4.86 -2.42 14.72
CA LYS A 145 6.20 -2.98 14.96
C LYS A 145 6.25 -4.48 14.67
N MET A 146 5.25 -5.24 15.12
CA MET A 146 5.19 -6.67 14.87
C MET A 146 4.86 -6.97 13.40
N PHE A 147 3.99 -6.17 12.79
CA PHE A 147 3.71 -6.25 11.36
C PHE A 147 4.96 -5.98 10.51
N GLN A 148 5.78 -5.00 10.87
CA GLN A 148 7.03 -4.72 10.17
C GLN A 148 8.04 -5.88 10.28
N LYS A 149 8.16 -6.49 11.46
CA LYS A 149 8.96 -7.71 11.64
C LYS A 149 8.47 -8.84 10.73
N LEU A 150 7.15 -8.97 10.55
CA LEU A 150 6.58 -9.94 9.62
C LEU A 150 6.88 -9.60 8.15
N VAL A 151 6.84 -8.31 7.76
CA VAL A 151 7.25 -7.85 6.43
C VAL A 151 8.73 -8.15 6.17
N GLU A 152 9.61 -7.93 7.15
CA GLU A 152 11.03 -8.26 7.05
C GLU A 152 11.26 -9.77 6.92
N TYR A 153 10.51 -10.56 7.70
CA TYR A 153 10.53 -12.02 7.59
C TYR A 153 10.07 -12.48 6.20
N GLU A 154 8.99 -11.91 5.68
CA GLU A 154 8.51 -12.20 4.31
C GLU A 154 9.58 -11.84 3.27
N LYS A 155 10.20 -10.67 3.37
CA LYS A 155 11.28 -10.27 2.45
C LYS A 155 12.47 -11.24 2.47
N ALA A 156 12.84 -11.75 3.66
CA ALA A 156 13.96 -12.66 3.85
C ALA A 156 13.64 -14.10 3.43
N HIS A 157 12.46 -14.61 3.76
CA HIS A 157 12.08 -16.02 3.59
C HIS A 157 11.14 -16.27 2.39
N LYS A 158 10.65 -15.21 1.74
CA LYS A 158 9.67 -15.24 0.62
C LYS A 158 8.33 -15.89 0.98
N HIS A 159 7.98 -15.90 2.26
CA HIS A 159 6.71 -16.40 2.77
C HIS A 159 6.40 -15.83 4.16
N THR A 160 5.14 -15.90 4.60
CA THR A 160 4.72 -15.45 5.95
C THR A 160 4.54 -16.59 6.96
N LEU A 161 5.04 -17.79 6.65
CA LEU A 161 4.96 -18.96 7.52
C LEU A 161 6.01 -18.86 8.63
N VAL A 162 5.73 -18.06 9.66
CA VAL A 162 6.56 -17.95 10.87
C VAL A 162 6.25 -19.12 11.80
N PRO A 163 7.24 -19.92 12.23
CA PRO A 163 7.06 -20.95 13.25
C PRO A 163 6.56 -20.36 14.58
N ASN A 164 5.73 -21.10 15.31
CA ASN A 164 5.28 -20.67 16.64
C ASN A 164 6.45 -20.52 17.63
N GLN A 165 7.44 -21.41 17.53
CA GLN A 165 8.74 -21.30 18.19
C GLN A 165 9.76 -20.85 17.14
N TYR A 166 9.88 -19.54 16.97
CA TYR A 166 10.89 -18.94 16.09
C TYR A 166 12.03 -18.42 16.98
N ASP A 167 13.16 -19.12 16.99
CA ASP A 167 14.23 -18.87 17.97
C ASP A 167 14.92 -17.52 17.77
N GLU A 168 15.00 -17.06 16.52
CA GLU A 168 15.58 -15.76 16.16
C GLU A 168 14.72 -14.59 16.63
N ASP A 169 13.40 -14.76 16.67
CA ASP A 169 12.46 -13.78 17.25
C ASP A 169 11.20 -14.44 17.83
N PRO A 170 11.27 -14.94 19.09
CA PRO A 170 10.16 -15.65 19.70
C PRO A 170 8.89 -14.78 19.84
N SER A 171 9.06 -13.46 19.90
CA SER A 171 7.94 -12.52 19.97
C SER A 171 7.13 -12.51 18.67
N LEU A 172 7.79 -12.67 17.51
CA LEU A 172 7.14 -12.72 16.21
C LEU A 172 6.35 -14.03 16.03
N GLY A 173 6.94 -15.17 16.40
CA GLY A 173 6.26 -16.47 16.35
C GLY A 173 4.97 -16.49 17.17
N LEU A 174 5.04 -16.02 18.42
CA LEU A 174 3.87 -15.90 19.30
C LEU A 174 2.82 -14.93 18.74
N TRP A 175 3.25 -13.78 18.21
CA TRP A 175 2.34 -12.78 17.67
C TRP A 175 1.59 -13.28 16.44
N VAL A 176 2.28 -13.96 15.51
CA VAL A 176 1.66 -14.59 14.32
C VAL A 176 0.66 -15.67 14.74
N SER A 177 1.02 -16.51 15.70
CA SER A 177 0.14 -17.53 16.26
C SER A 177 -1.14 -16.92 16.85
N ASN A 178 -1.00 -15.83 17.62
CA ASN A 178 -2.13 -15.08 18.16
C ASN A 178 -3.02 -14.48 17.07
N GLN A 179 -2.47 -13.98 15.96
CA GLN A 179 -3.28 -13.43 14.85
C GLN A 179 -4.14 -14.50 14.20
N ARG A 180 -3.60 -15.71 13.98
CA ARG A 180 -4.36 -16.86 13.47
C ARG A 180 -5.49 -17.26 14.41
N GLN A 181 -5.26 -17.19 15.73
CA GLN A 181 -6.32 -17.46 16.72
C GLN A 181 -7.41 -16.38 16.73
N LEU A 182 -7.03 -15.09 16.69
CA LEU A 182 -7.98 -13.97 16.65
C LEU A 182 -8.84 -14.00 15.39
N PHE A 183 -8.26 -14.38 14.25
CA PHE A 183 -9.00 -14.60 13.01
C PHE A 183 -10.04 -15.72 13.14
N LYS A 184 -9.66 -16.87 13.72
CA LYS A 184 -10.62 -17.97 13.98
C LYS A 184 -11.77 -17.57 14.90
N LYS A 185 -11.55 -16.58 15.78
CA LYS A 185 -12.56 -16.04 16.69
C LYS A 185 -13.36 -14.86 16.10
N ASN A 186 -13.05 -14.41 14.87
CA ASN A 186 -13.58 -13.18 14.28
C ASN A 186 -13.35 -11.92 15.14
N GLU A 187 -12.26 -11.89 15.92
CA GLU A 187 -11.90 -10.77 16.80
C GLU A 187 -10.83 -9.85 16.19
N LEU A 188 -10.38 -10.15 14.96
CA LEU A 188 -9.42 -9.33 14.25
C LEU A 188 -10.16 -8.22 13.47
N SER A 189 -9.74 -6.97 13.66
CA SER A 189 -10.35 -5.84 12.94
C SER A 189 -10.12 -5.97 11.43
N GLU A 190 -11.06 -5.45 10.63
CA GLU A 190 -10.97 -5.45 9.16
C GLU A 190 -9.66 -4.79 8.68
N GLU A 191 -9.24 -3.69 9.31
CA GLU A 191 -8.00 -3.00 8.98
C GLU A 191 -6.75 -3.87 9.17
N ARG A 192 -6.73 -4.69 10.22
CA ARG A 192 -5.61 -5.61 10.51
C ARG A 192 -5.63 -6.82 9.58
N LEU A 193 -6.82 -7.28 9.21
CA LEU A 193 -6.99 -8.31 8.18
C LEU A 193 -6.45 -7.84 6.84
N ASP A 194 -6.85 -6.65 6.41
CA ASP A 194 -6.40 -6.04 5.16
C ASP A 194 -4.88 -5.88 5.13
N GLN A 195 -4.26 -5.46 6.24
CA GLN A 195 -2.79 -5.37 6.34
C GLN A 195 -2.10 -6.73 6.25
N LEU A 196 -2.63 -7.77 6.88
CA LEU A 196 -2.06 -9.12 6.76
C LEU A 196 -2.25 -9.66 5.34
N HIS A 197 -3.40 -9.45 4.72
CA HIS A 197 -3.65 -9.86 3.34
C HIS A 197 -2.75 -9.14 2.34
N SER A 198 -2.40 -7.88 2.58
CA SER A 198 -1.57 -7.10 1.65
C SER A 198 -0.16 -7.65 1.46
N ILE A 199 0.35 -8.41 2.44
CA ILE A 199 1.65 -9.10 2.38
C ILE A 199 1.52 -10.58 2.04
N GLY A 200 0.34 -11.02 1.58
CA GLY A 200 0.08 -12.42 1.26
C GLY A 200 0.08 -13.35 2.47
N PHE A 201 -0.36 -12.87 3.64
CA PHE A 201 -0.33 -13.66 4.86
C PHE A 201 -1.15 -14.95 4.76
N VAL A 202 -0.49 -16.07 5.01
CA VAL A 202 -1.10 -17.42 5.05
C VAL A 202 -1.68 -17.70 6.43
N TRP A 203 -3.00 -17.93 6.52
CA TRP A 203 -3.76 -18.18 7.75
C TRP A 203 -3.58 -19.57 8.34
#